data_AF-Q174X7-F1
#
_entry.id   AF-Q174X7-F1
#
_cell.length_a   1.000
_cell.length_b   1.000
_cell.length_c   1.000
_cell.angle_alpha   90.00
_cell.angle_beta   90.00
_cell.angle_gamma   90.00
#
_symmetry.space_group_name_H-M   'P 1'
#
loop_
_entity.id
_entity.type
_entity.pdbx_description
1 polymer ?
#
loop_
_entity_poly.entity_id
_entity_poly.type
_entity_poly.pdbx_seq_one_letter_code
_entity_poly.pdbx_strand_id
1 'polypeptide(L)'
;MNTHLVVIFLVAFGKATVEGQKSCDIPKVLQGTWFSWEVGEPTTTTIDEWSYERQGPKQGRQRTECVASSRNGSDHTLIFKGSECYTCVKAFPRTLNVFEKFETPCVTLERNEKPTIDRICRGLRQDQQLITLFNKNFVPISCRSSLEGVWHFAYQVSQWVECRDAANTFKTMGRTKDNKAETDGRNIKSLSKV
;
A
#
# COMPACT_ATOMS: atom_id res chain seq x y z
N MET A 1 -73.44 37.21 -4.76
CA MET A 1 -72.33 37.06 -5.71
C MET A 1 -71.05 37.08 -4.91
N ASN A 2 -70.52 35.91 -4.63
CA ASN A 2 -69.39 35.68 -3.73
C ASN A 2 -68.09 35.72 -4.54
N THR A 3 -67.07 36.38 -4.03
CA THR A 3 -65.69 36.22 -4.51
C THR A 3 -64.78 36.00 -3.30
N HIS A 4 -64.46 34.74 -3.05
CA HIS A 4 -63.44 34.35 -2.07
C HIS A 4 -62.08 34.32 -2.78
N LEU A 5 -61.14 35.10 -2.25
CA LEU A 5 -59.75 35.19 -2.70
C LEU A 5 -58.97 34.02 -2.09
N VAL A 6 -58.61 33.01 -2.89
CA VAL A 6 -57.83 31.86 -2.45
C VAL A 6 -56.35 32.16 -2.67
N VAL A 7 -55.60 32.35 -1.59
CA VAL A 7 -54.14 32.52 -1.60
C VAL A 7 -53.51 31.13 -1.47
N ILE A 8 -52.91 30.64 -2.55
CA ILE A 8 -52.19 29.37 -2.59
C ILE A 8 -50.74 29.63 -2.16
N PHE A 9 -50.38 29.18 -0.96
CA PHE A 9 -48.98 29.12 -0.51
C PHE A 9 -48.29 27.90 -1.16
N LEU A 10 -47.45 28.16 -2.16
CA LEU A 10 -46.54 27.16 -2.72
C LEU A 10 -45.39 26.91 -1.75
N VAL A 11 -45.49 25.84 -0.95
CA VAL A 11 -44.36 25.33 -0.15
C VAL A 11 -43.39 24.66 -1.11
N ALA A 12 -42.34 25.37 -1.48
CA ALA A 12 -41.20 24.82 -2.20
C ALA A 12 -40.43 23.87 -1.26
N PHE A 13 -40.75 22.59 -1.30
CA PHE A 13 -39.89 21.54 -0.73
C PHE A 13 -38.62 21.48 -1.56
N GLY A 14 -37.61 22.25 -1.16
CA GLY A 14 -36.25 22.11 -1.65
C GLY A 14 -35.79 20.68 -1.39
N LYS A 15 -35.59 19.90 -2.45
CA LYS A 15 -34.88 18.62 -2.33
C LYS A 15 -33.44 18.94 -1.98
N ALA A 16 -33.11 18.81 -0.69
CA ALA A 16 -31.72 18.65 -0.29
C ALA A 16 -31.21 17.39 -1.00
N THR A 17 -30.37 17.61 -2.01
CA THR A 17 -29.60 16.53 -2.62
C THR A 17 -28.66 16.03 -1.53
N VAL A 18 -28.99 14.86 -0.96
CA VAL A 18 -28.04 14.07 -0.19
C VAL A 18 -26.90 13.78 -1.15
N GLU A 19 -25.79 14.48 -0.97
CA GLU A 19 -24.56 14.26 -1.70
C GLU A 19 -24.16 12.80 -1.44
N GLY A 20 -24.32 11.97 -2.47
CA GLY A 20 -24.11 10.54 -2.41
C GLY A 20 -22.73 10.27 -1.84
N GLN A 21 -22.71 9.61 -0.69
CA GLN A 21 -21.51 9.07 -0.06
C GLN A 21 -20.80 8.24 -1.14
N LYS A 22 -19.67 8.75 -1.66
CA LYS A 22 -18.84 8.00 -2.60
C LYS A 22 -18.56 6.64 -1.97
N SER A 23 -19.01 5.58 -2.62
CA SER A 23 -18.64 4.21 -2.30
C SER A 23 -17.11 4.16 -2.20
N CYS A 24 -16.58 3.75 -1.06
CA CYS A 24 -15.13 3.55 -0.97
C CYS A 24 -14.75 2.43 -1.92
N ASP A 25 -13.97 2.77 -2.95
CA ASP A 25 -13.34 1.81 -3.85
C ASP A 25 -11.86 1.69 -3.48
N ILE A 26 -11.46 0.48 -3.07
CA ILE A 26 -10.09 0.19 -2.70
C ILE A 26 -9.27 -0.02 -3.98
N PRO A 27 -8.16 0.72 -4.20
CA PRO A 27 -7.37 0.60 -5.42
C PRO A 27 -6.91 -0.82 -5.73
N LYS A 28 -6.97 -1.22 -7.00
CA LYS A 28 -6.56 -2.57 -7.47
C LYS A 28 -5.14 -2.98 -7.08
N VAL A 29 -4.22 -2.02 -6.93
CA VAL A 29 -2.83 -2.28 -6.48
C VAL A 29 -2.75 -2.81 -5.04
N LEU A 30 -3.76 -2.53 -4.21
CA LEU A 30 -3.85 -3.01 -2.83
C LEU A 30 -4.68 -4.29 -2.71
N GLN A 31 -5.50 -4.60 -3.72
CA GLN A 31 -6.37 -5.78 -3.70
C GLN A 31 -5.55 -7.07 -3.81
N GLY A 32 -6.00 -8.13 -3.14
CA GLY A 32 -5.36 -9.44 -3.13
C GLY A 32 -5.14 -9.99 -1.73
N THR A 33 -4.34 -11.04 -1.64
CA THR A 33 -4.02 -11.71 -0.38
C THR A 33 -2.57 -11.45 0.00
N TRP A 34 -2.36 -10.95 1.20
CA TRP A 34 -1.09 -10.42 1.67
C TRP A 34 -0.66 -11.14 2.96
N PHE A 35 0.64 -11.35 3.09
CA PHE A 35 1.28 -11.91 4.27
C PHE A 35 2.13 -10.86 4.97
N SER A 36 2.13 -10.87 6.29
CA SER A 36 2.92 -9.97 7.13
C SER A 36 3.22 -10.61 8.48
N TRP A 37 4.21 -10.06 9.17
CA TRP A 37 4.50 -10.39 10.55
C TRP A 37 4.08 -9.22 11.44
N GLU A 38 2.95 -9.37 12.12
CA GLU A 38 2.34 -8.31 12.94
C GLU A 38 2.35 -8.75 14.41
N VAL A 39 2.88 -7.92 15.32
CA VAL A 39 2.92 -8.20 16.77
C VAL A 39 3.49 -9.60 17.13
N GLY A 40 4.52 -10.03 16.40
CA GLY A 40 5.18 -11.31 16.64
C GLY A 40 4.47 -12.52 16.03
N GLU A 41 3.40 -12.33 15.25
CA GLU A 41 2.57 -13.41 14.71
C GLU A 41 2.44 -13.33 13.18
N PRO A 42 2.37 -14.48 12.50
CA PRO A 42 2.06 -14.51 11.07
C PRO A 42 0.61 -14.06 10.85
N THR A 43 0.44 -13.02 10.04
CA THR A 43 -0.87 -12.42 9.76
C THR A 43 -1.13 -12.44 8.25
N THR A 44 -2.28 -12.99 7.86
CA THR A 44 -2.80 -12.91 6.49
C THR A 44 -3.84 -11.81 6.41
N THR A 45 -3.69 -10.90 5.45
CA THR A 45 -4.66 -9.85 5.14
C THR A 45 -5.23 -10.09 3.75
N THR A 46 -6.54 -10.15 3.61
CA THR A 46 -7.23 -10.21 2.31
C THR A 46 -7.95 -8.89 2.07
N ILE A 47 -7.69 -8.27 0.92
CA ILE A 47 -8.25 -6.97 0.54
C ILE A 47 -9.01 -7.14 -0.76
N ASP A 48 -10.31 -6.85 -0.72
CA ASP A 48 -11.20 -6.86 -1.88
C ASP A 48 -11.49 -5.42 -2.35
N GLU A 49 -12.51 -5.23 -3.19
CA GLU A 49 -12.92 -3.91 -3.68
C GLU A 49 -13.47 -2.99 -2.56
N TRP A 50 -14.10 -3.58 -1.56
CA TRP A 50 -14.78 -2.84 -0.48
C TRP A 50 -14.51 -3.42 0.91
N SER A 51 -13.76 -4.52 1.01
CA SER A 51 -13.58 -5.26 2.27
C SER A 51 -12.11 -5.45 2.61
N TYR A 52 -11.81 -5.38 3.91
CA TYR A 52 -10.48 -5.62 4.46
C TYR A 52 -10.62 -6.66 5.57
N GLU A 53 -9.98 -7.80 5.38
CA GLU A 53 -10.03 -8.93 6.29
C GLU A 53 -8.64 -9.25 6.83
N ARG A 54 -8.52 -9.36 8.14
CA ARG A 54 -7.29 -9.78 8.83
C ARG A 54 -7.51 -11.12 9.51
N GLN A 55 -6.55 -12.03 9.35
CA GLN A 55 -6.51 -13.32 10.00
C GLN A 55 -5.16 -13.57 10.66
N GLY A 56 -5.17 -13.81 11.97
CA GLY A 56 -3.99 -14.20 12.75
C GLY A 56 -4.31 -15.29 13.77
N PRO A 57 -3.30 -16.03 14.29
CA PRO A 57 -3.50 -17.13 15.23
C PRO A 57 -4.26 -16.74 16.50
N LYS A 58 -4.03 -15.52 17.02
CA LYS A 58 -4.63 -15.02 18.26
C LYS A 58 -5.84 -14.13 18.02
N GLN A 59 -5.82 -13.32 16.96
CA GLN A 59 -6.87 -12.34 16.66
C GLN A 59 -8.10 -12.97 15.99
N GLY A 60 -7.97 -14.20 15.49
CA GLY A 60 -9.01 -14.85 14.69
C GLY A 60 -9.19 -14.15 13.35
N ARG A 61 -10.40 -14.23 12.78
CA ARG A 61 -10.77 -13.59 11.52
C ARG A 61 -11.59 -12.34 11.81
N GLN A 62 -11.10 -11.18 11.37
CA GLN A 62 -11.77 -9.89 11.51
C GLN A 62 -11.99 -9.28 10.14
N ARG A 63 -13.25 -9.05 9.78
CA ARG A 63 -13.63 -8.41 8.52
C ARG A 63 -14.16 -7.02 8.78
N THR A 64 -13.72 -6.07 7.96
CA THR A 64 -14.10 -4.66 8.03
C THR A 64 -14.46 -4.15 6.65
N GLU A 65 -15.30 -3.13 6.59
CA GLU A 65 -15.81 -2.54 5.34
C GLU A 65 -15.20 -1.17 5.12
N CYS A 66 -14.82 -0.86 3.88
CA CYS A 66 -14.29 0.46 3.57
C CYS A 66 -15.42 1.49 3.51
N VAL A 67 -15.25 2.59 4.23
CA VAL A 67 -16.24 3.67 4.31
C VAL A 67 -15.76 4.98 3.67
N ALA A 68 -14.45 5.18 3.59
CA ALA A 68 -13.85 6.34 2.93
C ALA A 68 -12.44 6.04 2.45
N SER A 69 -12.05 6.66 1.35
CA SER A 69 -10.69 6.63 0.82
C SER A 69 -10.23 8.00 0.36
N SER A 70 -8.93 8.24 0.46
CA SER A 70 -8.24 9.38 -0.13
C SER A 70 -6.89 8.93 -0.68
N ARG A 71 -6.39 9.67 -1.65
CA ARG A 71 -5.13 9.40 -2.33
C ARG A 71 -4.26 10.65 -2.29
N ASN A 72 -2.99 10.46 -1.97
CA ASN A 72 -1.97 11.50 -2.08
C ASN A 72 -0.76 10.93 -2.83
N GLY A 73 -0.58 11.30 -4.10
CA GLY A 73 0.44 10.71 -4.96
C GLY A 73 0.22 9.21 -5.18
N SER A 74 1.19 8.39 -4.79
CA SER A 74 1.09 6.92 -4.78
C SER A 74 0.42 6.35 -3.55
N ASP A 75 0.27 7.16 -2.49
CA ASP A 75 -0.13 6.69 -1.18
C ASP A 75 -1.65 6.75 -1.02
N HIS A 76 -2.19 5.80 -0.27
CA HIS A 76 -3.62 5.65 -0.07
C HIS A 76 -3.96 5.69 1.42
N THR A 77 -4.93 6.50 1.79
CA THR A 77 -5.50 6.54 3.13
C THR A 77 -6.90 5.98 3.07
N LEU A 78 -7.17 4.92 3.84
CA LEU A 78 -8.41 4.16 3.84
C LEU A 78 -8.98 4.15 5.25
N ILE A 79 -10.30 4.29 5.35
CA ILE A 79 -11.03 4.12 6.61
C ILE A 79 -11.83 2.83 6.51
N PHE A 80 -11.61 1.95 7.46
CA PHE A 80 -12.35 0.70 7.62
C PHE A 80 -13.26 0.76 8.83
N LYS A 81 -14.47 0.25 8.68
CA LYS A 81 -15.48 0.11 9.74
C LYS A 81 -15.56 -1.34 10.17
N GLY A 82 -15.28 -1.59 11.45
CA GLY A 82 -15.56 -2.86 12.12
C GLY A 82 -16.94 -2.84 12.78
N SER A 83 -17.17 -3.76 13.73
CA SER A 83 -18.43 -3.83 14.48
C SER A 83 -18.65 -2.60 15.37
N GLU A 84 -17.63 -2.21 16.13
CA GLU A 84 -17.76 -1.20 17.19
C GLU A 84 -16.98 0.09 16.91
N CYS A 85 -16.06 0.08 15.95
CA CYS A 85 -15.13 1.20 15.75
C CYS A 85 -14.61 1.29 14.32
N TYR A 86 -13.87 2.37 14.08
CA TYR A 86 -13.20 2.65 12.83
C TYR A 86 -11.69 2.52 12.98
N THR A 87 -11.04 2.09 11.90
CA THR A 87 -9.60 2.00 11.80
C THR A 87 -9.16 2.76 10.56
N CYS A 88 -8.11 3.56 10.69
CA CYS A 88 -7.48 4.20 9.54
C CYS A 88 -6.21 3.45 9.15
N VAL A 89 -6.07 3.16 7.86
CA VAL A 89 -4.90 2.53 7.25
C VAL A 89 -4.32 3.49 6.22
N LYS A 90 -3.04 3.82 6.37
CA LYS A 90 -2.29 4.56 5.35
C LYS A 90 -1.33 3.59 4.67
N ALA A 91 -1.61 3.25 3.42
CA ALA A 91 -0.86 2.30 2.61
C ALA A 91 0.09 3.00 1.64
N PHE A 92 1.28 2.41 1.49
CA PHE A 92 2.38 2.85 0.63
C PHE A 92 2.73 1.71 -0.33
N PRO A 93 2.10 1.64 -1.52
CA PRO A 93 2.47 0.69 -2.56
C PRO A 93 3.94 0.90 -2.96
N ARG A 94 4.80 -0.12 -2.76
CA ARG A 94 6.22 -0.07 -3.16
C ARG A 94 6.44 -0.77 -4.50
N THR A 95 5.81 -1.93 -4.65
CA THR A 95 5.81 -2.74 -5.89
C THR A 95 4.48 -3.49 -6.01
N LEU A 96 4.28 -4.25 -7.09
CA LEU A 96 3.12 -5.15 -7.24
C LEU A 96 3.06 -6.26 -6.17
N ASN A 97 4.17 -6.54 -5.51
CA ASN A 97 4.29 -7.66 -4.56
C ASN A 97 4.58 -7.22 -3.13
N VAL A 98 4.76 -5.91 -2.91
CA VAL A 98 5.12 -5.35 -1.60
C VAL A 98 4.42 -4.01 -1.42
N PHE A 99 3.66 -3.88 -0.34
CA PHE A 99 3.25 -2.57 0.15
C PHE A 99 3.47 -2.48 1.65
N GLU A 100 3.63 -1.26 2.14
CA GLU A 100 3.78 -0.98 3.56
C GLU A 100 2.54 -0.25 4.07
N LYS A 101 2.24 -0.34 5.36
CA LYS A 101 1.13 0.41 5.95
C LYS A 101 1.44 0.93 7.35
N PHE A 102 0.84 2.07 7.67
CA PHE A 102 0.53 2.44 9.04
C PHE A 102 -0.94 2.18 9.33
N GLU A 103 -1.24 1.91 10.59
CA GLU A 103 -2.58 1.63 11.05
C GLU A 103 -2.83 2.24 12.41
N THR A 104 -3.99 2.87 12.58
CA THR A 104 -4.41 3.37 13.88
C THR A 104 -5.00 2.24 14.73
N PRO A 105 -4.96 2.36 16.06
CA PRO A 105 -5.87 1.61 16.91
C PRO A 105 -7.34 1.86 16.54
N CYS A 106 -8.21 1.02 17.08
CA CYS A 106 -9.66 1.12 17.02
C CYS A 106 -10.14 2.48 17.59
N VAL A 107 -10.79 3.31 16.77
CA VAL A 107 -11.31 4.64 17.12
C VAL A 107 -12.83 4.61 17.16
N THR A 108 -13.40 4.89 18.32
CA THR A 108 -14.85 5.07 18.49
C THR A 108 -15.21 6.55 18.29
N LEU A 109 -16.37 6.78 17.67
CA LEU A 109 -16.92 8.11 17.44
C LEU A 109 -18.13 8.33 18.35
N GLU A 110 -18.39 9.57 18.73
CA GLU A 110 -19.58 9.91 19.51
C GLU A 110 -20.86 9.78 18.67
N ARG A 111 -22.01 9.64 19.35
CA ARG A 111 -23.32 9.60 18.66
C ARG A 111 -23.48 10.91 17.88
N ASN A 112 -23.56 10.81 16.55
CA ASN A 112 -23.70 11.88 15.55
C ASN A 112 -22.40 12.47 14.98
N GLU A 113 -21.22 11.99 15.37
CA GLU A 113 -19.98 12.40 14.73
C GLU A 113 -19.80 11.68 13.37
N LYS A 114 -19.42 12.43 12.33
CA LYS A 114 -19.19 11.87 10.98
C LYS A 114 -17.79 11.26 10.89
N PRO A 115 -17.64 10.06 10.29
CA PRO A 115 -16.33 9.42 10.09
C PRO A 115 -15.56 10.11 8.97
N THR A 116 -14.83 11.18 9.30
CA THR A 116 -13.93 11.87 8.35
C THR A 116 -12.50 11.34 8.46
N ILE A 117 -11.74 11.45 7.36
CA ILE A 117 -10.32 11.06 7.31
C ILE A 117 -9.53 11.81 8.35
N ASP A 118 -9.69 13.13 8.44
CA ASP A 118 -8.98 13.95 9.41
C ASP A 118 -9.23 13.47 10.85
N ARG A 119 -10.49 13.14 11.19
CA ARG A 119 -10.86 12.72 12.54
C ARG A 119 -10.32 11.35 12.93
N ILE A 120 -10.47 10.36 12.05
CA ILE A 120 -10.11 8.96 12.35
C ILE A 120 -8.60 8.77 12.19
N CYS A 121 -7.99 9.38 11.18
CA CYS A 121 -6.56 9.23 10.88
C CYS A 121 -5.65 10.16 11.67
N ARG A 122 -6.19 11.05 12.52
CA ARG A 122 -5.40 11.96 13.38
C ARG A 122 -4.37 11.24 14.26
N GLY A 123 -4.66 9.99 14.63
CA GLY A 123 -3.79 9.16 15.46
C GLY A 123 -2.63 8.51 14.70
N LEU A 124 -2.52 8.68 13.38
CA LEU A 124 -1.38 8.19 12.61
C LEU A 124 -0.14 9.01 12.95
N ARG A 125 0.90 8.36 13.47
CA ARG A 125 2.18 8.99 13.79
C ARG A 125 3.28 8.36 12.93
N GLN A 126 4.27 9.17 12.56
CA GLN A 126 5.39 8.71 11.73
C GLN A 126 6.31 7.71 12.43
N ASP A 127 6.28 7.66 13.76
CA ASP A 127 7.08 6.76 14.58
C ASP A 127 6.35 5.43 14.91
N GLN A 128 5.14 5.22 14.37
CA GLN A 128 4.46 3.93 14.47
C GLN A 128 5.24 2.84 13.74
N GLN A 129 4.98 1.58 14.11
CA GLN A 129 5.54 0.45 13.39
C GLN A 129 5.02 0.46 11.94
N LEU A 130 5.95 0.57 10.99
CA LEU A 130 5.65 0.40 9.58
C LEU A 130 5.53 -1.09 9.27
N ILE A 131 4.33 -1.55 8.94
CA ILE A 131 4.07 -2.96 8.67
C ILE A 131 4.29 -3.21 7.19
N THR A 132 5.16 -4.16 6.84
CA THR A 132 5.39 -4.58 5.45
C THR A 132 4.54 -5.80 5.11
N LEU A 133 3.84 -5.74 3.98
CA LEU A 133 2.97 -6.78 3.47
C LEU A 133 3.50 -7.31 2.14
N PHE A 134 3.54 -8.64 2.02
CA PHE A 134 4.02 -9.37 0.85
C PHE A 134 2.86 -10.10 0.16
N ASN A 135 2.74 -9.97 -1.15
CA ASN A 135 1.69 -10.64 -1.89
C ASN A 135 1.89 -12.17 -1.84
N LYS A 136 0.88 -12.91 -1.35
CA LYS A 136 0.91 -14.39 -1.30
C LYS A 136 0.82 -15.00 -2.70
N ASN A 137 0.13 -14.31 -3.62
CA ASN A 137 0.02 -14.68 -5.02
C ASN A 137 0.99 -13.82 -5.84
N PHE A 138 2.29 -14.00 -5.57
CA PHE A 138 3.35 -13.23 -6.19
C PHE A 138 3.23 -13.22 -7.72
N VAL A 139 3.23 -12.01 -8.30
CA VAL A 139 3.29 -11.81 -9.75
C VAL A 139 4.77 -11.78 -10.16
N PRO A 140 5.25 -12.75 -10.96
CA PRO A 140 6.62 -12.76 -11.43
C PRO A 140 6.90 -11.53 -12.31
N ILE A 141 7.81 -10.69 -11.85
CA ILE A 141 8.34 -9.57 -12.62
C ILE A 141 9.71 -10.00 -13.14
N SER A 142 9.96 -9.77 -14.43
CA SER A 142 11.27 -10.03 -15.00
C SER A 142 12.30 -9.12 -14.34
N CYS A 143 13.35 -9.69 -13.74
CA CYS A 143 14.47 -8.91 -13.20
C CYS A 143 15.11 -8.01 -14.28
N ARG A 144 15.00 -8.40 -15.56
CA ARG A 144 15.49 -7.61 -16.70
C ARG A 144 14.76 -6.28 -16.81
N SER A 145 13.43 -6.22 -16.66
CA SER A 145 12.68 -4.96 -16.70
C SER A 145 12.83 -4.12 -15.43
N SER A 146 13.25 -4.74 -14.31
CA SER A 146 13.59 -4.01 -13.06
C SER A 146 14.99 -3.41 -13.08
N LEU A 147 15.89 -3.96 -13.89
CA LEU A 147 17.30 -3.57 -14.03
C LEU A 147 17.63 -2.92 -15.39
N GLU A 148 16.68 -2.84 -16.32
CA GLU A 148 16.86 -2.16 -17.61
C GLU A 148 17.02 -0.66 -17.38
N GLY A 149 18.23 -0.19 -17.66
CA GLY A 149 18.69 1.19 -17.49
C GLY A 149 20.18 1.28 -17.83
N VAL A 150 20.68 2.49 -18.08
CA VAL A 150 22.12 2.73 -18.23
C VAL A 150 22.69 2.87 -16.82
N TRP A 151 23.53 1.93 -16.42
CA TRP A 151 24.22 1.97 -15.13
C TRP A 151 25.64 2.49 -15.34
N HIS A 152 26.03 3.50 -14.58
CA HIS A 152 27.43 3.90 -14.48
C HIS A 152 28.11 3.09 -13.38
N PHE A 153 29.14 2.35 -13.77
CA PHE A 153 29.98 1.62 -12.83
C PHE A 153 31.25 2.44 -12.59
N ALA A 154 31.47 2.85 -11.34
CA ALA A 154 32.73 3.46 -10.92
C ALA A 154 33.56 2.43 -10.15
N TYR A 155 34.79 2.20 -10.60
CA TYR A 155 35.76 1.36 -9.89
C TYR A 155 36.83 2.26 -9.26
N GLN A 156 37.11 2.07 -7.97
CA GLN A 156 38.28 2.65 -7.34
C GLN A 156 39.33 1.53 -7.21
N VAL A 157 40.41 1.64 -7.98
CA VAL A 157 41.56 0.74 -7.83
C VAL A 157 42.48 1.38 -6.80
N SER A 158 42.54 0.84 -5.58
CA SER A 158 43.35 1.41 -4.49
C SER A 158 44.84 1.05 -4.58
N GLN A 159 45.28 0.35 -5.63
CA GLN A 159 46.67 -0.04 -5.80
C GLN A 159 46.97 -0.29 -7.28
N TRP A 160 48.09 0.25 -7.78
CA TRP A 160 48.58 -0.02 -9.14
C TRP A 160 48.91 -1.50 -9.27
N VAL A 161 47.98 -2.30 -9.81
CA VAL A 161 48.27 -3.68 -10.21
C VAL A 161 48.55 -3.66 -11.70
N GLU A 162 49.79 -3.96 -12.05
CA GLU A 162 50.25 -4.15 -13.42
C GLU A 162 49.45 -5.28 -14.08
N CYS A 163 48.83 -5.02 -15.22
CA CYS A 163 48.08 -6.04 -15.97
C CYS A 163 49.06 -7.07 -16.55
N ARG A 164 49.26 -8.21 -15.86
CA ARG A 164 50.14 -9.30 -16.33
C ARG A 164 49.43 -10.48 -16.96
N ASP A 165 48.10 -10.54 -16.95
CA ASP A 165 47.38 -11.68 -17.54
C ASP A 165 46.07 -11.28 -18.25
N ALA A 166 45.85 -11.88 -19.42
CA ALA A 166 44.65 -11.72 -20.26
C ALA A 166 43.37 -12.34 -19.64
N ALA A 167 43.47 -12.93 -18.43
CA ALA A 167 42.35 -13.55 -17.72
C ALA A 167 41.38 -12.55 -17.07
N ASN A 168 41.71 -11.26 -17.00
CA ASN A 168 40.85 -10.22 -16.41
C ASN A 168 39.79 -9.72 -17.42
N THR A 169 39.00 -10.63 -17.97
CA THR A 169 37.80 -10.28 -18.74
C THR A 169 36.57 -10.36 -17.83
N PHE A 170 35.80 -9.27 -17.80
CA PHE A 170 34.50 -9.19 -17.13
C PHE A 170 33.56 -10.30 -17.60
N LYS A 171 33.23 -11.28 -16.74
CA LYS A 171 32.01 -12.09 -16.92
C LYS A 171 30.83 -11.31 -16.35
N THR A 172 30.18 -10.53 -17.20
CA THR A 172 28.79 -10.13 -16.97
C THR A 172 27.94 -11.42 -16.92
N MET A 173 27.06 -11.56 -15.92
CA MET A 173 26.13 -12.69 -15.83
C MET A 173 25.11 -12.65 -16.98
N GLY A 174 25.54 -13.08 -18.16
CA GLY A 174 24.70 -13.70 -19.17
C GLY A 174 24.74 -15.20 -18.93
N ARG A 175 23.58 -15.80 -18.69
CA ARG A 175 23.34 -17.23 -18.53
C ARG A 175 24.17 -18.05 -19.53
N THR A 176 25.26 -18.69 -19.10
CA THR A 176 25.80 -19.84 -19.83
C THR A 176 24.97 -21.05 -19.44
N LYS A 177 24.43 -21.75 -20.43
CA LYS A 177 24.02 -23.15 -20.25
C LYS A 177 25.23 -23.86 -19.65
N ASP A 178 25.00 -24.60 -18.58
CA ASP A 178 25.92 -25.46 -17.83
C ASP A 178 26.11 -25.00 -16.38
N ASN A 179 25.56 -25.84 -15.50
CA ASN A 179 25.43 -25.66 -14.07
C ASN A 179 26.80 -25.65 -13.38
N LYS A 180 27.30 -24.46 -12.98
CA LYS A 180 28.09 -24.26 -11.76
C LYS A 180 28.25 -22.77 -11.47
N ALA A 181 27.66 -22.30 -10.37
CA ALA A 181 27.93 -20.98 -9.82
C ALA A 181 29.12 -21.10 -8.87
N GLU A 182 30.21 -20.40 -9.16
CA GLU A 182 31.34 -20.23 -8.26
C GLU A 182 31.43 -18.74 -7.91
N THR A 183 31.32 -18.43 -6.62
CA THR A 183 31.36 -17.09 -6.05
C THR A 183 32.80 -16.66 -5.81
N ASP A 184 33.24 -15.56 -6.44
CA ASP A 184 34.49 -14.87 -6.08
C ASP A 184 34.19 -13.48 -5.51
N GLY A 185 34.79 -13.22 -4.35
CA GLY A 185 34.47 -12.14 -3.41
C GLY A 185 35.03 -10.78 -3.80
N ARG A 186 34.35 -10.08 -4.72
CA ARG A 186 34.57 -8.64 -4.95
C ARG A 186 33.35 -7.84 -4.51
N ASN A 187 33.54 -7.02 -3.47
CA ASN A 187 32.48 -6.19 -2.87
C ASN A 187 32.11 -5.00 -3.78
N ILE A 188 30.86 -4.98 -4.26
CA ILE A 188 30.23 -3.80 -4.85
C ILE A 188 29.95 -2.81 -3.72
N LYS A 189 30.54 -1.60 -3.76
CA LYS A 189 30.38 -0.60 -2.70
C LYS A 189 29.13 0.29 -2.85
N SER A 190 28.63 0.51 -4.06
CA SER A 190 27.40 1.29 -4.23
C SER A 190 26.75 1.02 -5.59
N LEU A 191 25.42 1.03 -5.58
CA LEU A 191 24.55 0.99 -6.73
C LEU A 191 23.67 2.23 -6.65
N SER A 192 23.76 3.12 -7.64
CA SER A 192 22.86 4.26 -7.79
C SER A 192 22.21 4.23 -9.16
N LYS A 193 20.87 4.27 -9.16
CA LYS A 193 20.05 4.41 -10.35
C LYS A 193 19.91 5.91 -10.68
N VAL A 194 20.06 6.27 -11.95
CA VAL A 194 19.75 7.62 -12.46
C VAL A 194 18.25 7.75 -12.67
#